data_AF-A0A352IZL0-F1
#
_entry.id   AF-A0A352IZL0-F1
#
_cell.length_a   1.000
_cell.length_b   1.000
_cell.length_c   1.000
_cell.angle_alpha   90.00
_cell.angle_beta   90.00
_cell.angle_gamma   90.00
#
_symmetry.space_group_name_H-M   'P 1'
#
loop_
_entity.id
_entity.type
_entity.pdbx_description
1 polymer ?
#
loop_
_entity_poly.entity_id
_entity_poly.type
_entity_poly.pdbx_seq_one_letter_code
_entity_poly.pdbx_strand_id
1 'polypeptide(L)'
;MELDPLILSRIQFAFVVSFHAIFPVFTIGLASYIAVLEGLAFKTENPLWVKLSAFWTKVFAVVFGMGVVSGIVMSFQFGTNWSNFAQASANFLGPILSYEVVTAFFLEAAFLGVLLFGRDKVPAGVHLFAAIMVATGTFISSFWILSANSWMQTPAGTELRDGVFYVTSW
;
A
#
# COMPACT_ATOMS: atom_id res chain seq x y z
N MET A 1 33.33 -22.14 0.15
CA MET A 1 32.98 -20.71 0.02
C MET A 1 31.77 -20.49 0.90
N GLU A 2 31.96 -19.85 2.05
CA GLU A 2 30.81 -19.39 2.83
C GLU A 2 30.28 -18.12 2.14
N LEU A 3 28.99 -18.12 1.83
CA LEU A 3 28.34 -16.94 1.25
C LEU A 3 28.13 -15.94 2.38
N ASP A 4 28.60 -14.70 2.19
CA ASP A 4 28.43 -13.61 3.14
C ASP A 4 26.93 -13.38 3.43
N PRO A 5 26.47 -13.53 4.69
CA PRO A 5 25.09 -13.29 5.07
C PRO A 5 24.57 -11.91 4.65
N LEU A 6 25.42 -10.87 4.66
CA LEU A 6 25.02 -9.52 4.23
C LEU A 6 24.63 -9.49 2.75
N ILE A 7 25.39 -10.17 1.88
CA ILE A 7 25.07 -10.26 0.45
C ILE A 7 23.78 -11.06 0.25
N LEU A 8 23.61 -12.17 0.97
CA LEU A 8 22.40 -12.98 0.90
C LEU A 8 21.15 -12.19 1.34
N SER A 9 21.24 -11.45 2.44
CA SER A 9 20.14 -10.59 2.92
C SER A 9 19.79 -9.50 1.91
N ARG A 10 20.77 -8.91 1.23
CA ARG A 10 20.54 -7.92 0.15
C ARG A 10 19.83 -8.54 -1.05
N ILE A 11 20.28 -9.71 -1.52
CA ILE A 11 19.65 -10.41 -2.65
C ILE A 11 18.21 -10.81 -2.30
N GLN A 12 18.00 -11.35 -1.10
CA GLN A 12 16.68 -11.75 -0.63
C GLN A 12 15.72 -10.56 -0.53
N PHE A 13 16.20 -9.44 0.05
CA PHE A 13 15.39 -8.22 0.16
C PHE A 13 15.10 -7.62 -1.21
N ALA A 14 16.09 -7.57 -2.11
CA ALA A 14 15.93 -7.09 -3.48
C ALA A 14 14.88 -7.88 -4.24
N PHE A 15 14.87 -9.22 -4.11
CA PHE A 15 13.85 -10.06 -4.71
C PHE A 15 12.46 -9.75 -4.16
N VAL A 16 12.32 -9.71 -2.82
CA VAL A 16 11.02 -9.49 -2.16
C VAL A 16 10.45 -8.11 -2.48
N VAL A 17 11.25 -7.05 -2.36
CA VAL A 17 10.77 -5.69 -2.64
C VAL A 17 10.43 -5.50 -4.12
N SER A 18 11.23 -6.06 -5.05
CA SER A 18 10.96 -5.96 -6.49
C SER A 18 9.69 -6.70 -6.87
N PHE A 19 9.48 -7.89 -6.32
CA PHE A 19 8.25 -8.66 -6.54
C PHE A 19 7.04 -7.95 -5.93
N HIS A 20 7.16 -7.48 -4.69
CA HIS A 20 6.10 -6.77 -4.00
C HIS A 20 5.68 -5.50 -4.76
N ALA A 21 6.64 -4.66 -5.18
CA ALA A 21 6.38 -3.36 -5.79
C ALA A 21 5.45 -3.40 -7.03
N ILE A 22 5.41 -4.51 -7.76
CA ILE A 22 4.53 -4.69 -8.93
C ILE A 22 3.06 -4.56 -8.52
N PHE A 23 2.67 -5.11 -7.37
CA PHE A 23 1.27 -5.18 -6.96
C PHE A 23 0.72 -3.81 -6.53
N PRO A 24 1.32 -3.07 -5.58
CA PRO A 24 0.86 -1.74 -5.19
C PRO A 24 0.83 -0.75 -6.36
N VAL A 25 1.88 -0.73 -7.21
CA VAL A 25 1.92 0.17 -8.37
C VAL A 25 0.74 -0.09 -9.30
N PHE A 26 0.42 -1.37 -9.54
CA PHE A 26 -0.71 -1.73 -10.37
C PHE A 26 -2.07 -1.45 -9.69
N THR A 27 -2.22 -1.73 -8.39
CA THR A 27 -3.48 -1.47 -7.67
C THR A 27 -3.78 0.02 -7.53
N ILE A 28 -2.80 0.89 -7.34
CA ILE A 28 -3.00 2.35 -7.29
C ILE A 28 -3.62 2.87 -8.60
N GLY A 29 -3.03 2.48 -9.74
CA GLY A 29 -3.55 2.85 -11.05
C GLY A 29 -4.93 2.24 -11.32
N LEU A 30 -5.11 0.97 -10.95
CA LEU A 30 -6.35 0.25 -11.21
C LEU A 30 -7.52 0.73 -10.34
N ALA A 31 -7.28 1.05 -9.06
CA ALA A 31 -8.31 1.63 -8.18
C ALA A 31 -8.81 2.97 -8.74
N SER A 32 -7.88 3.83 -9.16
CA SER A 32 -8.20 5.12 -9.79
C SER A 32 -9.03 4.92 -11.06
N TYR A 33 -8.64 3.97 -11.91
CA TYR A 33 -9.37 3.65 -13.12
C TYR A 33 -10.77 3.10 -12.83
N ILE A 34 -10.93 2.19 -11.88
CA ILE A 34 -12.23 1.67 -11.44
C ILE A 34 -13.11 2.81 -10.93
N ALA A 35 -12.59 3.74 -10.12
CA ALA A 35 -13.35 4.88 -9.64
C ALA A 35 -13.87 5.77 -10.79
N VAL A 36 -13.08 5.97 -11.85
CA VAL A 36 -13.53 6.67 -13.07
C VAL A 36 -14.64 5.90 -13.77
N LEU A 37 -14.50 4.59 -13.93
CA LEU A 37 -15.54 3.76 -14.56
C LEU A 37 -16.84 3.76 -13.76
N GLU A 38 -16.77 3.70 -12.44
CA GLU A 38 -17.93 3.84 -11.56
C GLU A 38 -18.58 5.22 -11.68
N GLY A 39 -17.77 6.28 -11.77
CA GLY A 39 -18.28 7.64 -11.97
C GLY A 39 -19.00 7.81 -13.31
N LEU A 40 -18.44 7.22 -14.38
CA LEU A 40 -19.08 7.18 -15.70
C LEU A 40 -20.36 6.36 -15.69
N ALA A 41 -20.35 5.19 -15.04
CA ALA A 41 -21.53 4.35 -14.87
C ALA A 41 -22.64 5.09 -14.14
N PHE A 42 -22.31 5.76 -13.03
CA PHE A 42 -23.26 6.54 -12.23
C PHE A 42 -23.83 7.74 -13.00
N LYS A 43 -23.01 8.44 -13.79
CA LYS A 43 -23.45 9.63 -14.54
C LYS A 43 -24.25 9.30 -15.79
N THR A 44 -23.89 8.24 -16.51
CA THR A 44 -24.42 7.95 -17.85
C THR A 44 -25.44 6.81 -17.87
N GLU A 45 -25.54 6.05 -16.78
CA GLU A 45 -26.37 4.84 -16.67
C GLU A 45 -26.07 3.78 -17.76
N ASN A 46 -24.93 3.90 -18.45
CA ASN A 46 -24.56 2.99 -19.52
C ASN A 46 -24.05 1.66 -18.94
N PRO A 47 -24.70 0.52 -19.25
CA PRO A 47 -24.35 -0.79 -18.69
C PRO A 47 -22.95 -1.28 -19.12
N LEU A 48 -22.36 -0.70 -20.17
CA LEU A 48 -20.99 -1.02 -20.60
C LEU A 48 -19.97 -0.64 -19.52
N TRP A 49 -20.12 0.52 -18.88
CA TRP A 49 -19.20 0.96 -17.83
C TRP A 49 -19.27 0.06 -16.60
N VAL A 50 -20.48 -0.38 -16.24
CA VAL A 50 -20.71 -1.34 -15.15
C VAL A 50 -20.02 -2.67 -15.45
N LYS A 51 -20.10 -3.17 -16.68
CA LYS A 51 -19.42 -4.41 -17.09
C LYS A 51 -17.90 -4.26 -17.01
N LEU A 52 -17.38 -3.13 -17.50
CA LEU A 52 -15.94 -2.86 -17.51
C LEU A 52 -15.39 -2.73 -16.09
N SER A 53 -16.07 -1.97 -15.22
CA SER A 53 -15.64 -1.84 -13.82
C SER A 53 -15.72 -3.17 -13.08
N ALA A 54 -16.78 -3.97 -13.28
CA ALA A 54 -16.89 -5.29 -12.67
C ALA A 54 -15.78 -6.26 -13.11
N PHE A 55 -15.32 -6.17 -14.36
CA PHE A 55 -14.17 -6.94 -14.83
C PHE A 55 -12.89 -6.52 -14.10
N TRP A 56 -12.59 -5.22 -14.08
CA TRP A 56 -11.37 -4.70 -13.48
C TRP A 56 -11.34 -4.85 -11.96
N THR A 57 -12.49 -4.77 -11.28
CA THR A 57 -12.61 -5.02 -9.84
C THR A 57 -12.18 -6.45 -9.47
N LYS A 58 -12.45 -7.45 -10.32
CA LYS A 58 -11.99 -8.84 -10.08
C LYS A 58 -10.47 -8.95 -10.20
N VAL A 59 -9.88 -8.31 -11.22
CA VAL A 59 -8.43 -8.27 -11.39
C VAL A 59 -7.78 -7.53 -10.21
N PHE A 60 -8.35 -6.40 -9.82
CA PHE A 60 -7.94 -5.63 -8.66
C PHE A 60 -7.90 -6.50 -7.40
N ALA A 61 -8.96 -7.27 -7.13
CA ALA A 61 -9.03 -8.12 -5.94
C ALA A 61 -7.87 -9.13 -5.86
N VAL A 62 -7.51 -9.77 -6.98
CA VAL A 62 -6.42 -10.74 -7.04
C VAL A 62 -5.07 -10.07 -6.80
N VAL A 63 -4.81 -8.97 -7.50
CA VAL A 63 -3.55 -8.22 -7.38
C VAL A 63 -3.41 -7.63 -5.97
N PHE A 64 -4.49 -7.08 -5.43
CA PHE A 64 -4.53 -6.55 -4.07
C PHE A 64 -4.20 -7.63 -3.04
N GLY A 65 -4.81 -8.81 -3.14
CA GLY A 65 -4.50 -9.95 -2.27
C GLY A 65 -3.02 -10.35 -2.34
N MET A 66 -2.44 -10.41 -3.55
CA MET A 66 -1.00 -10.67 -3.73
C MET A 66 -0.13 -9.57 -3.14
N GLY A 67 -0.55 -8.31 -3.25
CA GLY A 67 0.10 -7.17 -2.60
C GLY A 67 0.14 -7.32 -1.08
N VAL A 68 -0.99 -7.66 -0.45
CA VAL A 68 -1.07 -7.89 1.01
C VAL A 68 -0.12 -9.01 1.45
N VAL A 69 -0.16 -10.17 0.78
CA VAL A 69 0.68 -11.33 1.15
C VAL A 69 2.17 -11.00 1.01
N SER A 70 2.56 -10.39 -0.12
CA SER A 70 3.96 -10.01 -0.34
C SER A 70 4.44 -8.88 0.59
N GLY A 71 3.55 -7.95 0.95
CA GLY A 71 3.84 -6.86 1.89
C GLY A 71 4.11 -7.37 3.31
N ILE A 72 3.35 -8.36 3.78
CA ILE A 72 3.60 -9.01 5.07
C ILE A 72 4.98 -9.66 5.11
N VAL A 73 5.38 -10.35 4.04
CA VAL A 73 6.72 -10.95 3.94
C VAL A 73 7.80 -9.86 4.01
N MET A 74 7.62 -8.76 3.29
CA MET A 74 8.54 -7.62 3.31
C MET A 74 8.64 -6.99 4.70
N SER A 75 7.52 -6.77 5.41
CA SER A 75 7.55 -6.15 6.74
C SER A 75 8.31 -7.00 7.75
N PHE A 76 8.18 -8.33 7.70
CA PHE A 76 8.94 -9.21 8.59
C PHE A 76 10.44 -9.23 8.29
N GLN A 77 10.85 -9.01 7.03
CA GLN A 77 12.27 -8.96 6.67
C GLN A 77 13.03 -7.82 7.35
N PHE A 78 12.38 -6.69 7.66
CA PHE A 78 13.02 -5.63 8.46
C PHE A 78 13.45 -6.16 9.83
N GLY A 79 12.65 -7.02 10.47
CA GLY A 79 12.99 -7.61 11.76
C GLY A 79 14.00 -8.76 11.66
N THR A 80 13.81 -9.69 10.72
CA THR A 80 14.62 -10.92 10.67
C THR A 80 16.01 -10.69 10.09
N ASN A 81 16.14 -9.83 9.08
CA ASN A 81 17.38 -9.66 8.31
C ASN A 81 18.05 -8.31 8.57
N TRP A 82 17.31 -7.34 9.10
CA TRP A 82 17.75 -5.94 9.26
C TRP A 82 17.49 -5.41 10.66
N SER A 83 17.65 -6.24 11.70
CA SER A 83 17.30 -5.93 13.09
C SER A 83 17.94 -4.64 13.63
N ASN A 84 19.23 -4.42 13.37
CA ASN A 84 19.93 -3.20 13.78
C ASN A 84 19.36 -1.96 13.10
N PHE A 85 19.00 -2.06 11.81
CA PHE A 85 18.35 -0.98 11.08
C PHE A 85 16.95 -0.71 11.65
N ALA A 86 16.17 -1.75 11.92
CA ALA A 86 14.85 -1.63 12.51
C ALA A 86 14.90 -0.95 13.88
N GLN A 87 15.86 -1.31 14.75
CA GLN A 87 16.06 -0.66 16.04
C GLN A 87 16.50 0.80 15.88
N ALA A 88 17.48 1.07 15.01
CA ALA A 88 18.00 2.42 14.81
C ALA A 88 16.93 3.39 14.28
N SER A 89 16.06 2.94 13.38
CA SER A 89 15.06 3.78 12.69
C SER A 89 13.67 3.76 13.35
N ALA A 90 13.46 2.99 14.42
CA ALA A 90 12.15 2.72 15.00
C ALA A 90 11.34 3.99 15.36
N ASN A 91 11.99 5.02 15.93
CA ASN A 91 11.27 6.24 16.33
C ASN A 91 10.72 7.04 15.14
N PHE A 92 11.26 6.85 13.93
CA PHE A 92 10.76 7.49 12.71
C PHE A 92 9.86 6.54 11.92
N LEU A 93 10.36 5.36 11.54
CA LEU A 93 9.63 4.42 10.69
C LEU A 93 8.42 3.81 11.39
N GLY A 94 8.48 3.58 12.70
CA GLY A 94 7.36 3.02 13.48
C GLY A 94 6.09 3.86 13.36
N PRO A 95 6.13 5.17 13.69
CA PRO A 95 5.00 6.07 13.48
C PRO A 95 4.55 6.17 12.02
N ILE A 96 5.46 6.30 11.05
CA ILE A 96 5.11 6.39 9.62
C ILE A 96 4.34 5.16 9.14
N LEU A 97 4.83 3.96 9.44
CA LEU A 97 4.14 2.70 9.08
C LEU A 97 2.81 2.54 9.84
N SER A 98 2.74 3.03 11.08
CA SER A 98 1.48 3.03 11.84
C SER A 98 0.44 3.96 11.20
N TYR A 99 0.86 5.14 10.73
CA TYR A 99 -0.02 6.06 10.02
C TYR A 99 -0.51 5.49 8.70
N GLU A 100 0.35 4.81 7.94
CA GLU A 100 -0.06 4.08 6.72
C GLU A 100 -1.20 3.11 7.03
N VAL A 101 -1.05 2.29 8.07
CA VAL A 101 -2.08 1.31 8.47
C VAL A 101 -3.39 2.01 8.81
N VAL A 102 -3.35 2.99 9.72
CA VAL A 102 -4.55 3.66 10.26
C VAL A 102 -5.27 4.51 9.21
N THR A 103 -4.53 5.21 8.36
CA THR A 103 -5.11 6.18 7.42
C THR A 103 -5.41 5.61 6.05
N ALA A 104 -4.62 4.64 5.58
CA ALA A 104 -4.79 4.05 4.24
C ALA A 104 -5.37 2.64 4.30
N PHE A 105 -4.71 1.69 4.99
CA PHE A 105 -5.14 0.28 4.93
C PHE A 105 -6.52 0.07 5.54
N PHE A 106 -6.84 0.71 6.66
CA PHE A 106 -8.18 0.63 7.23
C PHE A 106 -9.24 1.23 6.30
N LEU A 107 -8.93 2.34 5.63
CA LEU A 107 -9.82 2.97 4.66
C LEU A 107 -10.07 2.04 3.47
N GLU A 108 -9.01 1.50 2.88
CA GLU A 108 -9.09 0.52 1.80
C GLU A 108 -9.88 -0.72 2.24
N ALA A 109 -9.52 -1.35 3.35
CA ALA A 109 -10.16 -2.59 3.81
C ALA A 109 -11.65 -2.40 4.08
N ALA A 110 -12.04 -1.26 4.67
CA ALA A 110 -13.44 -0.95 4.95
C ALA A 110 -14.28 -0.82 3.67
N PHE A 111 -13.77 -0.10 2.67
CA PHE A 111 -14.52 0.17 1.44
C PHE A 111 -14.34 -0.89 0.36
N LEU A 112 -13.26 -1.68 0.42
CA LEU A 112 -13.00 -2.76 -0.53
C LEU A 112 -14.08 -3.83 -0.46
N GLY A 113 -14.54 -4.21 0.74
CA GLY A 113 -15.65 -5.15 0.88
C GLY A 113 -16.92 -4.68 0.16
N VAL A 114 -17.21 -3.38 0.22
CA VAL A 114 -18.33 -2.77 -0.49
C VAL A 114 -18.09 -2.76 -2.01
N LEU A 115 -16.87 -2.43 -2.46
CA LEU A 115 -16.52 -2.44 -3.89
C LEU A 115 -16.60 -3.84 -4.52
N LEU A 116 -16.22 -4.88 -3.76
CA LEU A 116 -16.23 -6.27 -4.25
C LEU A 116 -17.61 -6.90 -4.24
N PHE A 117 -18.41 -6.64 -3.20
CA PHE A 117 -19.63 -7.40 -2.92
C PHE A 117 -20.90 -6.56 -2.80
N GLY A 118 -20.78 -5.24 -2.83
CA GLY A 118 -21.85 -4.30 -2.52
C GLY A 118 -22.71 -3.89 -3.71
N ARG A 119 -22.32 -4.18 -4.96
CA ARG A 119 -22.95 -3.63 -6.17
C ARG A 119 -24.48 -3.68 -6.20
N ASP A 120 -25.06 -4.83 -5.87
CA ASP A 120 -26.52 -5.02 -5.85
C ASP A 120 -27.10 -5.00 -4.43
N LYS A 121 -26.28 -4.64 -3.42
CA LYS A 121 -26.63 -4.65 -1.99
C LYS A 121 -26.66 -3.27 -1.35
N VAL A 122 -26.03 -2.28 -1.97
CA VAL A 122 -25.98 -0.89 -1.50
C VAL A 122 -26.45 0.05 -2.60
N PRO A 123 -26.92 1.28 -2.26
CA PRO A 123 -27.27 2.27 -3.27
C PRO A 123 -26.10 2.58 -4.22
N ALA A 124 -26.38 2.84 -5.49
CA ALA A 124 -25.35 3.09 -6.51
C ALA A 124 -24.37 4.22 -6.11
N GLY A 125 -24.85 5.26 -5.44
CA GLY A 125 -23.99 6.35 -4.92
C GLY A 125 -23.05 5.90 -3.80
N VAL A 126 -23.48 4.94 -2.96
CA VAL A 126 -22.62 4.35 -1.92
C VAL A 126 -21.57 3.44 -2.55
N HIS A 127 -21.92 2.71 -3.60
CA HIS A 127 -20.96 1.89 -4.35
C HIS A 127 -19.88 2.76 -5.03
N LEU A 128 -20.29 3.86 -5.68
CA LEU A 128 -19.36 4.86 -6.23
C LEU A 128 -18.45 5.46 -5.14
N PHE A 129 -19.04 5.85 -4.01
CA PHE A 129 -18.28 6.39 -2.88
C PHE A 129 -17.23 5.39 -2.39
N ALA A 130 -17.57 4.10 -2.28
CA ALA A 130 -16.61 3.06 -1.93
C ALA A 130 -15.45 2.96 -2.93
N ALA A 131 -15.73 3.02 -4.25
CA ALA A 131 -14.68 3.02 -5.27
C ALA A 131 -13.73 4.22 -5.13
N ILE A 132 -14.26 5.40 -4.86
CA ILE A 132 -13.46 6.63 -4.64
C ILE A 132 -12.62 6.52 -3.36
N MET A 133 -13.18 5.98 -2.28
CA MET A 133 -12.46 5.78 -1.02
C MET A 133 -11.33 4.76 -1.15
N VAL A 134 -11.55 3.66 -1.89
CA VAL A 134 -10.48 2.70 -2.19
C VAL A 134 -9.37 3.38 -3.00
N ALA A 135 -9.70 4.13 -4.06
CA ALA A 135 -8.71 4.86 -4.83
C ALA A 135 -7.93 5.88 -3.98
N THR A 136 -8.62 6.64 -3.14
CA THR A 136 -7.99 7.63 -2.24
C THR A 136 -7.09 6.95 -1.21
N GLY A 137 -7.54 5.84 -0.63
CA GLY A 137 -6.73 5.01 0.27
C GLY A 137 -5.42 4.57 -0.37
N THR A 138 -5.47 4.08 -1.62
CA THR A 138 -4.26 3.65 -2.34
C THR A 138 -3.28 4.80 -2.60
N PHE A 139 -3.77 6.01 -2.81
CA PHE A 139 -2.91 7.20 -2.90
C PHE A 139 -2.29 7.57 -1.55
N ILE A 140 -3.06 7.57 -0.46
CA ILE A 140 -2.53 7.86 0.88
C ILE A 140 -1.49 6.81 1.29
N SER A 141 -1.73 5.53 0.97
CA SER A 141 -0.77 4.44 1.17
C SER A 141 0.55 4.74 0.46
N SER A 142 0.48 5.10 -0.83
CA SER A 142 1.66 5.45 -1.62
C SER A 142 2.43 6.65 -1.07
N PHE A 143 1.72 7.64 -0.51
CA PHE A 143 2.35 8.78 0.15
C PHE A 143 3.21 8.32 1.32
N TRP A 144 2.67 7.53 2.26
CA TRP A 144 3.42 7.12 3.46
C TRP A 144 4.62 6.25 3.14
N ILE A 145 4.48 5.26 2.26
CA ILE A 145 5.60 4.37 1.92
C ILE A 145 6.71 5.11 1.17
N LEU A 146 6.34 6.07 0.32
CA LEU A 146 7.32 6.92 -0.38
C LEU A 146 7.97 7.92 0.57
N SER A 147 7.26 8.46 1.57
CA SER A 147 7.85 9.28 2.62
C SER A 147 8.87 8.50 3.45
N ALA A 148 8.56 7.25 3.83
CA ALA A 148 9.49 6.37 4.52
C ALA A 148 10.77 6.13 3.68
N ASN A 149 10.60 5.75 2.42
CA ASN A 149 11.72 5.53 1.51
C ASN A 149 12.52 6.82 1.22
N SER A 150 11.85 7.95 1.10
CA SER A 150 12.49 9.26 0.90
C SER A 150 13.37 9.63 2.09
N TRP A 151 12.88 9.44 3.32
CA TRP A 151 13.68 9.66 4.52
C TRP A 151 14.89 8.73 4.59
N MET A 152 14.76 7.46 4.17
CA MET A 152 15.91 6.55 4.09
C MET A 152 17.00 7.02 3.13
N GLN A 153 16.65 7.78 2.09
CA GLN A 153 17.62 8.37 1.16
C GLN A 153 18.20 9.69 1.65
N THR A 154 17.39 10.53 2.30
CA THR A 154 17.81 11.84 2.81
C THR A 154 17.23 12.05 4.21
N PRO A 155 17.87 11.50 5.26
CA PRO A 155 17.37 11.63 6.62
C PRO A 155 17.37 13.10 7.06
N ALA A 156 16.18 13.59 7.42
CA ALA A 156 15.95 14.93 7.92
C ALA A 156 14.96 14.89 9.09
N GLY A 157 14.91 15.95 9.89
CA GLY A 157 14.01 16.02 11.05
C GLY A 157 14.34 15.00 12.16
N THR A 158 15.54 14.42 12.13
CA THR A 158 16.01 13.44 13.11
C THR A 158 17.42 13.77 13.58
N GLU A 159 17.74 13.33 14.81
CA GLU A 159 19.06 13.40 15.39
C GLU A 159 19.51 11.99 15.79
N LEU A 160 20.73 11.61 15.42
CA LEU A 160 21.29 10.31 15.77
C LEU A 160 21.90 10.39 17.18
N ARG A 161 21.32 9.66 18.14
CA ARG A 161 21.82 9.55 19.51
C ARG A 161 21.98 8.06 19.86
N ASP A 162 23.17 7.67 20.29
CA ASP A 162 23.48 6.28 20.68
C ASP A 162 23.09 5.23 19.62
N GLY A 163 23.26 5.57 18.33
CA GLY A 163 22.93 4.68 17.21
C GLY A 163 21.44 4.60 16.87
N VAL A 164 20.60 5.42 17.50
CA VAL A 164 19.16 5.49 17.26
C VAL A 164 18.78 6.88 16.74
N PHE A 165 17.96 6.94 15.70
CA PHE A 165 17.38 8.18 15.20
C PHE A 165 16.24 8.60 16.12
N TYR A 166 16.31 9.82 16.64
CA TYR A 166 15.24 10.47 17.40
C TYR A 166 14.63 11.59 16.57
N VAL A 167 13.30 11.62 16.48
CA VAL A 167 12.59 12.67 15.74
C VAL A 167 12.69 13.99 16.49
N THR A 168 13.14 15.02 15.80
CA THR A 168 13.24 16.41 16.29
C THR A 168 12.23 17.34 15.60
N SER A 169 11.82 17.01 14.37
CA SER A 169 10.77 17.68 13.61
C SER A 169 10.08 16.69 12.68
N TRP A 170 8.75 16.77 12.60
CA TRP A 170 7.95 16.06 11.60
C TRP A 170 7.82 16.88 10.31
#